data_AF-A0ABD6CTT3-F1
#
_entry.id   AF-A0ABD6CTT3-F1
#
_cell.length_a   1.000
_cell.length_b   1.000
_cell.length_c   1.000
_cell.angle_alpha   90.00
_cell.angle_beta   90.00
_cell.angle_gamma   90.00
#
_symmetry.space_group_name_H-M   'P 1'
#
loop_
_entity.id
_entity.type
_entity.pdbx_description
1 polymer ?
#
loop_
_entity_poly.entity_id
_entity_poly.type
_entity_poly.pdbx_seq_one_letter_code
_entity_poly.pdbx_strand_id
1 'polypeptide(L)'
;MAGEHSEAFPDELRDWIERKAAERDTDPEAILAHAVGVYRALDAEVDAADGTPPDSDPLDPGVDPERVAEMYDQVESLDDRVAAVEDDLDTKIEDVRERVIQVKRETDTKAPSDHDHPDLDARVDAAHSAAETADERVERLDRRLERGFENYEEILEHLTDVTDDLDRKVTRLAGAVVDVRSDLQRVTAAEHDREAVDTLRTAANRHGARTAACADCGATIDLGLLSRPHCPHCEATYVDFEPATGFFASATLVTGDRPALTDGTDDRARPDDAADLLDVDTETDGGAGDGGAGGV
;
A
#
# COMPACT_ATOMS: atom_id res chain seq x y z
N MET A 1 28.46 -104.00 39.05
CA MET A 1 27.01 -103.92 38.75
C MET A 1 26.29 -103.68 40.06
N ALA A 2 26.10 -102.41 40.39
CA ALA A 2 25.05 -101.86 41.25
C ALA A 2 25.25 -100.35 41.13
N GLY A 3 24.63 -99.74 40.12
CA GLY A 3 24.58 -98.29 39.99
C GLY A 3 23.57 -97.79 41.00
N GLU A 4 24.02 -96.95 41.93
CA GLU A 4 23.15 -96.30 42.90
C GLU A 4 23.02 -94.84 42.50
N HIS A 5 21.98 -94.62 41.70
CA HIS A 5 21.17 -93.43 41.56
C HIS A 5 21.72 -92.16 42.24
N SER A 6 22.20 -91.20 41.44
CA SER A 6 22.18 -89.80 41.86
C SER A 6 20.71 -89.45 42.14
N GLU A 7 20.32 -89.32 43.40
CA GLU A 7 19.05 -88.68 43.73
C GLU A 7 19.04 -87.33 43.00
N ALA A 8 18.16 -87.21 42.00
CA ALA A 8 18.09 -86.03 41.17
C ALA A 8 17.77 -84.84 42.07
N PHE A 9 18.55 -83.77 41.91
CA PHE A 9 18.36 -82.50 42.61
C PHE A 9 16.90 -82.05 42.45
N PRO A 10 16.15 -81.74 43.53
CA PRO A 10 14.75 -81.34 43.43
C PRO A 10 14.58 -80.16 42.47
N ASP A 11 13.63 -80.26 41.54
CA ASP A 11 13.45 -79.25 40.47
C ASP A 11 13.14 -77.86 41.03
N GLU A 12 12.40 -77.78 42.14
CA GLU A 12 12.11 -76.53 42.86
C GLU A 12 13.38 -75.80 43.33
N LEU A 13 14.43 -76.54 43.71
CA LEU A 13 15.69 -75.96 44.16
C LEU A 13 16.51 -75.48 42.97
N ARG A 14 16.46 -76.18 41.83
CA ARG A 14 17.14 -75.78 40.59
C ARG A 14 16.57 -74.47 40.05
N ASP A 15 15.25 -74.35 40.00
CA ASP A 15 14.56 -73.12 39.59
C ASP A 15 14.89 -71.93 40.51
N TRP A 16 15.02 -72.19 41.82
CA TRP A 16 15.41 -71.15 42.76
C TRP A 16 16.85 -70.66 42.53
N ILE A 17 17.79 -71.58 42.26
CA ILE A 17 19.19 -71.24 41.98
C ILE A 17 19.30 -70.43 40.69
N GLU A 18 18.64 -70.86 39.61
CA GLU A 18 18.66 -70.16 38.33
C GLU A 18 18.10 -68.74 38.45
N ARG A 19 17.00 -68.57 39.18
CA ARG A 19 16.45 -67.24 39.46
C ARG A 19 17.41 -66.36 40.26
N LYS A 20 18.08 -66.92 41.27
CA LYS A 20 19.05 -66.16 42.07
C LYS A 20 20.34 -65.82 41.31
N ALA A 21 20.74 -66.67 40.38
CA ALA A 21 21.80 -66.42 39.42
C ALA A 21 21.47 -65.22 38.53
N ALA A 22 20.27 -65.20 37.93
CA ALA A 22 19.81 -64.09 37.10
C ALA A 22 19.69 -62.76 37.87
N GLU A 23 19.18 -62.77 39.11
CA GLU A 23 19.08 -61.55 39.94
C GLU A 23 20.44 -60.92 40.26
N ARG A 24 21.51 -61.73 40.31
CA ARG A 24 22.86 -61.28 40.65
C ARG A 24 23.81 -61.25 39.46
N ASP A 25 23.28 -61.46 38.26
CA ASP A 25 24.02 -61.53 36.99
C ASP A 25 25.24 -62.46 37.09
N THR A 26 25.03 -63.67 37.61
CA THR A 26 26.08 -64.68 37.83
C THR A 26 25.58 -66.08 37.45
N ASP A 27 26.48 -67.04 37.29
CA ASP A 27 26.12 -68.40 36.90
C ASP A 27 25.50 -69.20 38.07
N PRO A 28 24.55 -70.12 37.80
CA PRO A 28 23.96 -71.00 38.83
C PRO A 28 24.99 -71.77 39.66
N GLU A 29 26.10 -72.18 39.04
CA GLU A 29 27.22 -72.82 39.74
C GLU A 29 27.90 -71.89 40.75
N ALA A 30 27.96 -70.59 40.49
CA ALA A 30 28.52 -69.61 41.44
C ALA A 30 27.63 -69.43 42.67
N ILE A 31 26.30 -69.43 42.48
CA ILE A 31 25.34 -69.40 43.58
C ILE A 31 25.45 -70.67 44.44
N LEU A 32 25.54 -71.85 43.80
CA LEU A 32 25.74 -73.13 44.49
C LEU A 32 27.08 -73.19 45.22
N ALA A 33 28.17 -72.75 44.59
CA ALA A 33 29.49 -72.71 45.20
C ALA A 33 29.52 -71.80 46.43
N HIS A 34 28.86 -70.64 46.35
CA HIS A 34 28.71 -69.75 47.49
C HIS A 34 27.86 -70.38 48.61
N ALA A 35 26.74 -71.01 48.27
CA ALA A 35 25.89 -71.68 49.27
C ALA A 35 26.59 -72.86 49.96
N VAL A 36 27.34 -73.67 49.21
CA VAL A 36 28.18 -74.75 49.76
C VAL A 36 29.32 -74.17 50.58
N GLY A 37 29.91 -73.04 50.16
CA GLY A 37 30.92 -72.32 50.93
C GLY A 37 30.40 -71.87 52.30
N VAL A 38 29.21 -71.27 52.33
CA VAL A 38 28.55 -70.88 53.58
C VAL A 38 28.16 -72.11 54.43
N TYR A 39 27.64 -73.18 53.82
CA TYR A 39 27.32 -74.40 54.54
C TYR A 39 28.57 -75.04 55.17
N ARG A 40 29.68 -75.14 54.44
CA ARG A 40 30.95 -75.66 54.98
C ARG A 40 31.53 -74.77 56.08
N ALA A 41 31.39 -73.46 55.97
CA ALA A 41 31.80 -72.53 57.03
C ALA A 41 30.97 -72.74 58.30
N LEU A 42 29.67 -72.99 58.17
CA LEU A 42 28.79 -73.30 59.30
C LEU A 42 29.00 -74.72 59.85
N ASP A 43 29.23 -75.73 59.01
CA ASP A 43 29.53 -77.11 59.42
C ASP A 43 30.86 -77.16 60.21
N ALA A 44 31.86 -76.40 59.76
CA ALA A 44 33.11 -76.20 60.49
C ALA A 44 32.92 -75.50 61.86
N GLU A 45 31.88 -74.68 62.03
CA GLU A 45 31.50 -74.12 63.35
C GLU A 45 30.72 -75.11 64.23
N VAL A 46 29.92 -76.03 63.65
CA VAL A 46 29.13 -77.01 64.42
C VAL A 46 29.99 -78.18 64.90
N ASP A 47 30.98 -78.62 64.13
CA ASP A 47 31.99 -79.59 64.59
C ASP A 47 32.89 -79.03 65.72
N ALA A 48 32.96 -77.70 65.87
CA ALA A 48 33.66 -77.04 66.98
C ALA A 48 32.86 -76.97 68.30
N ALA A 49 31.58 -77.37 68.31
CA ALA A 49 30.70 -77.29 69.48
C ALA A 49 30.52 -78.61 70.26
N ASP A 50 31.03 -79.75 69.74
CA ASP A 50 31.02 -81.05 70.45
C ASP A 50 32.43 -81.39 70.97
N GLY A 51 32.55 -81.65 72.27
CA GLY A 51 33.79 -81.52 73.04
C GLY A 51 34.90 -82.54 72.81
N THR A 52 35.48 -82.60 71.61
CA THR A 52 36.77 -83.24 71.32
C THR A 52 37.54 -82.34 70.36
N PRO A 53 38.67 -81.72 70.75
CA PRO A 53 39.41 -80.84 69.84
C PRO A 53 40.01 -81.67 68.70
N PRO A 54 39.64 -81.44 67.43
CA PRO A 54 40.48 -81.86 66.32
C PRO A 54 41.62 -80.86 66.18
N ASP A 55 42.80 -81.37 65.88
CA ASP A 55 43.95 -80.58 65.43
C ASP A 55 43.58 -79.82 64.15
N SER A 56 43.07 -78.59 64.30
CA SER A 56 42.86 -77.66 63.20
C SER A 56 44.17 -76.93 62.91
N ASP A 57 44.77 -77.34 61.80
CA ASP A 57 45.88 -76.71 61.10
C ASP A 57 45.67 -75.19 60.96
N PRO A 58 46.55 -74.34 61.53
CA PRO A 58 46.49 -72.91 61.28
C PRO A 58 47.01 -72.65 59.88
N LEU A 59 46.28 -71.87 59.08
CA LEU A 59 46.60 -71.34 57.73
C LEU A 59 45.81 -72.03 56.59
N ASP A 60 44.65 -71.47 56.25
CA ASP A 60 44.18 -71.42 54.86
C ASP A 60 45.06 -70.39 54.11
N PRO A 61 45.95 -70.79 53.19
CA PRO A 61 47.04 -69.95 52.69
C PRO A 61 46.63 -69.02 51.53
N GLY A 62 45.34 -68.80 51.30
CA GLY A 62 44.85 -67.93 50.21
C GLY A 62 44.59 -66.48 50.60
N VAL A 63 44.45 -66.19 51.90
CA VAL A 63 44.11 -64.86 52.40
C VAL A 63 45.25 -64.37 53.26
N ASP A 64 46.00 -63.41 52.73
CA ASP A 64 47.03 -62.69 53.47
C ASP A 64 46.36 -61.83 54.55
N PRO A 65 46.51 -62.16 55.85
CA PRO A 65 45.88 -61.40 56.93
C PRO A 65 46.38 -59.96 57.00
N GLU A 66 47.59 -59.67 56.51
CA GLU A 66 48.14 -58.31 56.46
C GLU A 66 47.40 -57.46 55.42
N ARG A 67 47.05 -58.05 54.27
CA ARG A 67 46.24 -57.39 53.23
C ARG A 67 44.81 -57.11 53.67
N VAL A 68 44.23 -58.03 54.46
CA VAL A 68 42.89 -57.83 55.03
C VAL A 68 42.92 -56.70 56.06
N ALA A 69 43.94 -56.66 56.93
CA ALA A 69 44.12 -55.56 57.88
C ALA A 69 44.31 -54.20 57.19
N GLU A 70 45.16 -54.12 56.15
CA GLU A 70 45.35 -52.90 55.35
C GLU A 70 44.05 -52.43 54.69
N MET A 71 43.21 -53.36 54.21
CA MET A 71 41.91 -53.01 53.64
C MET A 71 40.93 -52.50 54.70
N TYR A 72 40.96 -53.04 55.92
CA TYR A 72 40.17 -52.50 57.03
C TYR A 72 40.63 -51.09 57.41
N ASP A 73 41.93 -50.85 57.50
CA ASP A 73 42.49 -49.52 57.77
C ASP A 73 42.13 -48.52 56.65
N GLN A 74 42.13 -48.97 55.40
CA GLN A 74 41.74 -48.16 54.25
C GLN A 74 40.24 -47.83 54.25
N VAL A 75 39.39 -48.78 54.64
CA VAL A 75 37.94 -48.56 54.80
C VAL A 75 37.69 -47.59 55.95
N GLU A 76 38.36 -47.75 57.10
CA GLU A 76 38.25 -46.82 58.22
C GLU A 76 38.69 -45.40 57.81
N SER A 77 39.80 -45.27 57.07
CA SER A 77 40.24 -43.98 56.54
C SER A 77 39.28 -43.38 55.51
N LEU A 78 38.60 -44.20 54.71
CA LEU A 78 37.57 -43.73 53.78
C LEU A 78 36.32 -43.28 54.52
N ASP A 79 35.89 -44.02 55.54
CA ASP A 79 34.77 -43.66 56.39
C ASP A 79 35.03 -42.33 57.10
N ASP A 80 36.24 -42.13 57.64
CA ASP A 80 36.65 -40.84 58.23
C ASP A 80 36.60 -39.69 57.21
N ARG A 81 37.02 -39.95 55.97
CA ARG A 81 36.98 -38.94 54.88
C ARG A 81 35.56 -38.64 54.42
N VAL A 82 34.70 -39.65 54.35
CA VAL A 82 33.29 -39.48 54.00
C VAL A 82 32.60 -38.68 55.11
N ALA A 83 32.81 -39.05 56.38
CA ALA A 83 32.29 -38.32 57.52
C ALA A 83 32.75 -36.85 57.51
N ALA A 84 34.02 -36.59 57.23
CA ALA A 84 34.53 -35.21 57.13
C ALA A 84 33.91 -34.41 55.97
N VAL A 85 33.61 -35.05 54.83
CA VAL A 85 32.93 -34.40 53.70
C VAL A 85 31.46 -34.15 53.99
N GLU A 86 30.80 -35.09 54.66
CA GLU A 86 29.41 -34.95 55.10
C GLU A 86 29.28 -33.79 56.10
N ASP A 87 30.18 -33.70 57.09
CA ASP A 87 30.22 -32.58 58.05
C ASP A 87 30.48 -31.22 57.38
N ASP A 88 31.39 -31.15 56.39
CA ASP A 88 31.66 -29.94 55.60
C ASP A 88 30.46 -29.56 54.73
N LEU A 89 29.77 -30.54 54.14
CA LEU A 89 28.56 -30.34 53.35
C LEU A 89 27.43 -29.79 54.23
N ASP A 90 27.19 -30.37 55.40
CA ASP A 90 26.16 -29.92 56.34
C ASP A 90 26.42 -28.49 56.80
N THR A 91 27.69 -28.17 57.11
CA THR A 91 28.12 -26.79 57.45
C THR A 91 27.84 -25.81 56.30
N LYS A 92 28.14 -26.18 55.06
CA LYS A 92 27.89 -25.33 53.88
C LYS A 92 26.40 -25.17 53.58
N ILE A 93 25.61 -26.23 53.75
CA ILE A 93 24.15 -26.18 53.60
C ILE A 93 23.56 -25.23 54.65
N GLU A 94 24.06 -25.27 55.88
CA GLU A 94 23.71 -24.34 56.94
C GLU A 94 24.02 -22.89 56.57
N ASP A 95 25.23 -22.59 56.09
CA ASP A 95 25.62 -21.24 55.68
C ASP A 95 24.78 -20.72 54.50
N VAL A 96 24.55 -21.55 53.47
CA VAL A 96 23.69 -21.18 52.33
C VAL A 96 22.26 -20.92 52.77
N ARG A 97 21.71 -21.76 53.64
CA ARG A 97 20.37 -21.58 54.19
C ARG A 97 20.26 -20.29 54.97
N GLU A 98 21.22 -19.99 55.83
CA GLU A 98 21.25 -18.73 56.57
C GLU A 98 21.36 -17.52 55.62
N ARG A 99 22.21 -17.61 54.59
CA ARG A 99 22.35 -16.58 53.57
C ARG A 99 21.07 -16.35 52.78
N VAL A 100 20.39 -17.41 52.36
CA VAL A 100 19.13 -17.32 51.60
C VAL A 100 18.04 -16.71 52.48
N ILE A 101 17.96 -17.10 53.76
CA ILE A 101 17.02 -16.50 54.72
C ILE A 101 17.34 -15.01 54.91
N GLN A 102 18.61 -14.65 55.03
CA GLN A 102 19.05 -13.25 55.13
C GLN A 102 18.62 -12.46 53.89
N VAL A 103 18.96 -12.92 52.69
CA VAL A 103 18.60 -12.25 51.43
C VAL A 103 17.09 -12.12 51.30
N LYS A 104 16.33 -13.18 51.59
CA LYS A 104 14.86 -13.15 51.58
C LYS A 104 14.32 -12.08 52.52
N ARG A 105 14.80 -12.02 53.77
CA ARG A 105 14.38 -11.01 54.75
C ARG A 105 14.73 -9.59 54.30
N GLU A 106 15.94 -9.39 53.77
CA GLU A 106 16.37 -8.09 53.25
C GLU A 106 15.55 -7.66 52.03
N THR A 107 15.26 -8.59 51.11
CA THR A 107 14.43 -8.33 49.92
C THR A 107 12.99 -8.04 50.31
N ASP A 108 12.37 -8.84 51.19
CA ASP A 108 11.01 -8.59 51.69
C ASP A 108 10.89 -7.25 52.43
N THR A 109 11.96 -6.81 53.10
CA THR A 109 12.00 -5.49 53.75
C THR A 109 12.09 -4.36 52.72
N LYS A 110 12.83 -4.57 51.64
CA LYS A 110 13.01 -3.58 50.56
C LYS A 110 11.79 -3.48 49.65
N ALA A 111 11.15 -4.60 49.37
CA ALA A 111 9.98 -4.71 48.53
C ALA A 111 9.06 -5.79 49.12
N PRO A 112 8.16 -5.41 50.05
CA PRO A 112 7.09 -6.30 50.48
C PRO A 112 6.32 -6.84 49.28
N SER A 113 5.72 -8.02 49.42
CA SER A 113 4.92 -8.63 48.34
C SER A 113 3.77 -7.75 47.86
N ASP A 114 3.28 -6.88 48.75
CA ASP A 114 2.21 -5.90 48.50
C ASP A 114 2.77 -4.47 48.31
N HIS A 115 4.02 -4.35 47.86
CA HIS A 115 4.59 -3.04 47.55
C HIS A 115 3.99 -2.47 46.26
N ASP A 116 3.29 -1.36 46.39
CA ASP A 116 2.75 -0.63 45.25
C ASP A 116 3.73 0.42 44.69
N HIS A 117 3.50 0.83 43.45
CA HIS A 117 4.27 1.88 42.78
C HIS A 117 3.36 3.06 42.42
N PRO A 118 2.92 3.87 43.41
CA PRO A 118 1.93 4.93 43.19
C PRO A 118 2.40 5.97 42.15
N ASP A 119 3.71 6.23 42.06
CA ASP A 119 4.27 7.11 41.04
C ASP A 119 4.18 6.51 39.62
N LEU A 120 4.31 5.19 39.48
CA LEU A 120 4.14 4.51 38.20
C LEU A 120 2.65 4.47 37.82
N ASP A 121 1.78 4.14 38.77
CA ASP A 121 0.33 4.11 38.55
C ASP A 121 -0.18 5.50 38.13
N ALA A 122 0.22 6.55 38.84
CA ALA A 122 -0.11 7.92 38.46
C ALA A 122 0.41 8.30 37.07
N ARG A 123 1.58 7.80 36.66
CA ARG A 123 2.12 8.02 35.31
C ARG A 123 1.35 7.25 34.25
N VAL A 124 0.91 6.03 34.54
CA VAL A 124 0.07 5.22 33.65
C VAL A 124 -1.30 5.88 33.48
N ASP A 125 -1.93 6.31 34.57
CA ASP A 125 -3.22 7.02 34.54
C ASP A 125 -3.13 8.34 33.77
N ALA A 126 -2.05 9.10 33.96
CA ALA A 126 -1.79 10.32 33.22
C ALA A 126 -1.56 10.04 31.72
N ALA A 127 -0.82 8.99 31.38
CA ALA A 127 -0.59 8.57 30.00
C ALA A 127 -1.89 8.10 29.32
N HIS A 128 -2.73 7.36 30.04
CA HIS A 128 -4.04 6.92 29.58
C HIS A 128 -4.94 8.13 29.27
N SER A 129 -5.06 9.06 30.23
CA SER A 129 -5.85 10.29 30.05
C SER A 129 -5.35 11.14 28.87
N ALA A 130 -4.02 11.21 28.69
CA ALA A 130 -3.42 11.91 27.56
C ALA A 130 -3.71 11.22 26.22
N ALA A 131 -3.73 9.88 26.20
CA ALA A 131 -4.09 9.10 25.02
C ALA A 131 -5.56 9.29 24.64
N GLU A 132 -6.49 9.23 25.60
CA GLU A 132 -7.91 9.52 25.39
C GLU A 132 -8.12 10.93 24.84
N THR A 133 -7.45 11.93 25.44
CA THR A 133 -7.50 13.32 24.96
C THR A 133 -6.96 13.46 23.53
N ALA A 134 -5.90 12.72 23.20
CA ALA A 134 -5.33 12.73 21.85
C ALA A 134 -6.29 12.10 20.84
N ASP A 135 -6.93 11.00 21.20
CA ASP A 135 -7.92 10.30 20.38
C ASP A 135 -9.12 11.20 20.07
N GLU A 136 -9.71 11.84 21.09
CA GLU A 136 -10.80 12.80 20.93
C GLU A 136 -10.42 13.97 19.99
N ARG A 137 -9.16 14.44 20.08
CA ARG A 137 -8.65 15.50 19.20
C ARG A 137 -8.52 15.03 17.76
N VAL A 138 -8.07 13.79 17.54
CA VAL A 138 -7.98 13.17 16.22
C VAL A 138 -9.38 13.03 15.62
N GLU A 139 -10.34 12.44 16.34
CA GLU A 139 -11.71 12.31 15.87
C GLU A 139 -12.38 13.67 15.56
N ARG A 140 -12.06 14.70 16.33
CA ARG A 140 -12.58 16.05 16.07
C ARG A 140 -11.93 16.65 14.82
N LEU A 141 -10.64 16.40 14.61
CA LEU A 141 -9.91 16.87 13.43
C LEU A 141 -10.43 16.19 12.17
N ASP A 142 -10.57 14.87 12.21
CA ASP A 142 -11.17 14.03 11.16
C ASP A 142 -12.51 14.63 10.75
N ARG A 143 -13.48 14.68 11.68
CA ARG A 143 -14.80 15.27 11.45
C ARG A 143 -14.77 16.69 10.88
N ARG A 144 -13.74 17.49 11.20
CA ARG A 144 -13.58 18.84 10.64
C ARG A 144 -13.05 18.81 9.21
N LEU A 145 -12.17 17.86 8.89
CA LEU A 145 -11.66 17.62 7.55
C LEU A 145 -12.77 17.09 6.64
N GLU A 146 -13.53 16.05 7.02
CA GLU A 146 -14.64 15.56 6.19
C GLU A 146 -15.63 16.69 5.87
N ARG A 147 -16.10 17.43 6.87
CA ARG A 147 -16.98 18.59 6.64
C ARG A 147 -16.35 19.68 5.78
N GLY A 148 -15.04 19.85 5.89
CA GLY A 148 -14.29 20.79 5.07
C GLY A 148 -14.29 20.35 3.60
N PHE A 149 -13.99 19.08 3.33
CA PHE A 149 -14.00 18.51 1.99
C PHE A 149 -15.40 18.54 1.37
N GLU A 150 -16.44 18.14 2.11
CA GLU A 150 -17.84 18.25 1.66
C GLU A 150 -18.19 19.69 1.26
N ASN A 151 -17.76 20.68 2.05
CA ASN A 151 -18.00 22.09 1.72
C ASN A 151 -17.20 22.56 0.50
N TYR A 152 -15.95 22.11 0.34
CA TYR A 152 -15.16 22.45 -0.86
C TYR A 152 -15.76 21.80 -2.11
N GLU A 153 -16.22 20.56 -2.04
CA GLU A 153 -16.89 19.88 -3.14
C GLU A 153 -18.17 20.63 -3.56
N GLU A 154 -19.01 21.04 -2.60
CA GLU A 154 -20.19 21.85 -2.87
C GLU A 154 -19.83 23.18 -3.56
N ILE A 155 -18.78 23.86 -3.10
CA ILE A 155 -18.32 25.11 -3.71
C ILE A 155 -17.81 24.86 -5.13
N LEU A 156 -17.02 23.80 -5.35
CA LEU A 156 -16.46 23.49 -6.68
C LEU A 156 -17.57 23.11 -7.65
N GLU A 157 -18.54 22.29 -7.23
CA GLU A 157 -19.71 21.96 -8.03
C GLU A 157 -20.49 23.22 -8.42
N HIS A 158 -20.74 24.11 -7.46
CA HIS A 158 -21.39 25.39 -7.75
C HIS A 158 -20.60 26.26 -8.75
N LEU A 159 -19.28 26.34 -8.60
CA LEU A 159 -18.43 27.13 -9.51
C LEU A 159 -18.42 26.53 -10.91
N THR A 160 -18.39 25.20 -11.05
CA THR A 160 -18.50 24.52 -12.34
C THR A 160 -19.87 24.78 -12.98
N ASP A 161 -20.97 24.63 -12.22
CA ASP A 161 -22.32 24.92 -12.71
C ASP A 161 -22.47 26.37 -13.21
N VAL A 162 -21.92 27.33 -12.47
CA VAL A 162 -21.93 28.75 -12.85
C VAL A 162 -21.07 28.98 -14.08
N THR A 163 -19.92 28.32 -14.20
CA THR A 163 -19.03 28.44 -15.37
C THR A 163 -19.73 27.90 -16.61
N ASP A 164 -20.35 26.73 -16.53
CA ASP A 164 -21.11 26.15 -17.64
C ASP A 164 -22.32 27.04 -18.01
N ASP A 165 -22.95 27.69 -17.04
CA ASP A 165 -24.03 28.65 -17.31
C ASP A 165 -23.55 29.92 -17.99
N LEU A 166 -22.39 30.44 -17.58
CA LEU A 166 -21.74 31.57 -18.23
C LEU A 166 -21.33 31.24 -19.65
N ASP A 167 -20.73 30.07 -19.89
CA ASP A 167 -20.35 29.60 -21.22
C ASP A 167 -21.55 29.54 -22.17
N ARG A 168 -22.66 28.95 -21.72
CA ARG A 168 -23.93 28.92 -22.49
C ARG A 168 -24.45 30.33 -22.81
N LYS A 169 -24.35 31.26 -21.85
CA LYS A 169 -24.78 32.66 -22.04
C LYS A 169 -23.86 33.39 -23.02
N VAL A 170 -22.54 33.21 -22.91
CA VAL A 170 -21.55 33.81 -23.81
C VAL A 170 -21.74 33.30 -25.22
N THR A 171 -21.88 31.99 -25.42
CA THR A 171 -22.16 31.39 -26.73
C THR A 171 -23.45 31.94 -27.34
N ARG A 172 -24.51 32.08 -26.54
CA ARG A 172 -25.78 32.68 -27.00
C ARG A 172 -25.62 34.15 -27.39
N LEU A 173 -24.87 34.93 -26.60
CA LEU A 173 -24.62 36.34 -26.90
C LEU A 173 -23.74 36.51 -28.14
N ALA A 174 -22.71 35.68 -28.30
CA ALA A 174 -21.86 35.65 -29.49
C ALA A 174 -22.70 35.38 -30.75
N GLY A 175 -23.57 34.36 -30.72
CA GLY A 175 -24.51 34.08 -31.82
C GLY A 175 -25.41 35.26 -32.14
N ALA A 176 -26.02 35.89 -31.12
CA ALA A 176 -26.86 37.07 -31.33
C ALA A 176 -26.10 38.25 -31.95
N VAL A 177 -24.82 38.44 -31.60
CA VAL A 177 -23.97 39.48 -32.18
C VAL A 177 -23.63 39.17 -33.65
N VAL A 178 -23.32 37.91 -33.97
CA VAL A 178 -23.11 37.46 -35.36
C VAL A 178 -24.37 37.69 -36.20
N ASP A 179 -25.55 37.33 -35.68
CA ASP A 179 -26.83 37.53 -36.36
C ASP A 179 -27.10 39.01 -36.65
N VAL A 180 -26.92 39.89 -35.65
CA VAL A 180 -27.08 41.34 -35.81
C VAL A 180 -26.10 41.88 -36.86
N ARG A 181 -24.84 41.43 -36.83
CA ARG A 181 -23.83 41.89 -37.80
C ARG A 181 -24.17 41.43 -39.23
N SER A 182 -24.68 40.22 -39.39
CA SER A 182 -25.12 39.68 -40.69
C SER A 182 -26.36 40.40 -41.21
N ASP A 183 -27.31 40.69 -40.34
CA ASP A 183 -28.49 41.47 -40.67
C ASP A 183 -28.15 42.90 -41.08
N LEU A 184 -27.25 43.56 -40.36
CA LEU A 184 -26.78 44.89 -40.71
C LEU A 184 -26.10 44.90 -42.09
N GLN A 185 -25.22 43.93 -42.39
CA GLN A 185 -24.59 43.81 -43.71
C GLN A 185 -25.62 43.64 -44.83
N ARG A 186 -26.65 42.81 -44.60
CA ARG A 186 -27.73 42.60 -45.57
C ARG A 186 -28.54 43.89 -45.79
N VAL A 187 -28.84 44.63 -44.72
CA VAL A 187 -29.56 45.91 -44.81
C VAL A 187 -28.71 46.96 -45.53
N THR A 188 -27.43 47.12 -45.17
CA THR A 188 -26.55 48.10 -45.81
C THR A 188 -26.32 47.78 -47.28
N ALA A 189 -26.14 46.51 -47.64
CA ALA A 189 -26.06 46.09 -49.05
C ALA A 189 -27.34 46.44 -49.82
N ALA A 190 -28.52 46.19 -49.24
CA ALA A 190 -29.79 46.53 -49.86
C ALA A 190 -29.98 48.05 -50.03
N GLU A 191 -29.52 48.87 -49.08
CA GLU A 191 -29.54 50.33 -49.23
C GLU A 191 -28.57 50.81 -50.31
N HIS A 192 -27.34 50.29 -50.35
CA HIS A 192 -26.37 50.64 -51.40
C HIS A 192 -26.87 50.26 -52.80
N ASP A 193 -27.56 49.12 -52.93
CA ASP A 193 -28.18 48.71 -54.18
C ASP A 193 -29.27 49.67 -54.64
N ARG A 194 -30.12 50.13 -53.71
CA ARG A 194 -31.16 51.13 -54.01
C ARG A 194 -30.57 52.46 -54.41
N GLU A 195 -29.56 52.94 -53.69
CA GLU A 195 -28.87 54.21 -54.01
C GLU A 195 -28.19 54.16 -55.38
N ALA A 196 -27.58 53.03 -55.73
CA ALA A 196 -26.99 52.82 -57.05
C ALA A 196 -28.05 52.89 -58.15
N VAL A 197 -29.18 52.18 -57.98
CA VAL A 197 -30.32 52.23 -58.90
C VAL A 197 -30.88 53.65 -59.04
N ASP A 198 -31.06 54.36 -57.93
CA ASP A 198 -31.59 55.72 -57.94
C ASP A 198 -30.63 56.71 -58.62
N THR A 199 -29.32 56.51 -58.46
CA THR A 199 -28.30 57.28 -59.17
C THR A 199 -28.39 57.07 -60.69
N LEU A 200 -28.46 55.81 -61.13
CA LEU A 200 -28.60 55.45 -62.55
C LEU A 200 -29.90 56.00 -63.15
N ARG A 201 -31.03 55.87 -62.43
CA ARG A 201 -32.33 56.42 -62.83
C ARG A 201 -32.32 57.94 -62.89
N THR A 202 -31.67 58.61 -61.93
CA THR A 202 -31.56 60.07 -61.90
C THR A 202 -30.69 60.58 -63.03
N ALA A 203 -29.58 59.91 -63.35
CA ALA A 203 -28.74 60.22 -64.51
C ALA A 203 -29.53 60.05 -65.82
N ALA A 204 -30.23 58.93 -65.97
CA ALA A 204 -31.08 58.66 -67.13
C ALA A 204 -32.21 59.70 -67.31
N ASN A 205 -32.88 60.06 -66.21
CA ASN A 205 -33.95 61.06 -66.22
C ASN A 205 -33.43 62.43 -66.66
N ARG A 206 -32.25 62.86 -66.14
CA ARG A 206 -31.60 64.12 -66.56
C ARG A 206 -31.32 64.18 -68.06
N HIS A 207 -31.09 63.04 -68.70
CA HIS A 207 -30.82 62.94 -70.15
C HIS A 207 -32.03 62.46 -70.97
N GLY A 208 -33.21 62.32 -70.36
CA GLY A 208 -34.46 61.94 -71.04
C GLY A 208 -34.49 60.48 -71.54
N ALA A 209 -33.61 59.61 -71.04
CA ALA A 209 -33.53 58.22 -71.46
C ALA A 209 -34.50 57.34 -70.65
N ARG A 210 -35.35 56.58 -71.34
CA ARG A 210 -36.23 55.56 -70.72
C ARG A 210 -35.63 54.16 -70.74
N THR A 211 -34.79 53.90 -71.74
CA THR A 211 -34.16 52.60 -71.97
C THR A 211 -32.67 52.80 -72.24
N ALA A 212 -31.86 51.86 -71.80
CA ALA A 212 -30.42 51.80 -72.11
C ALA A 212 -29.99 50.38 -72.44
N ALA A 213 -28.93 50.21 -73.24
CA ALA A 213 -28.33 48.92 -73.51
C ALA A 213 -27.33 48.56 -72.41
N CYS A 214 -27.31 47.30 -71.97
CA CYS A 214 -26.25 46.79 -71.10
C CYS A 214 -24.92 46.74 -71.87
N ALA A 215 -23.83 47.26 -71.30
CA ALA A 215 -22.52 47.25 -71.95
C ALA A 215 -21.98 45.82 -72.22
N ASP A 216 -22.24 44.86 -71.33
CA ASP A 216 -21.72 43.50 -71.45
C ASP A 216 -22.47 42.62 -72.45
N CYS A 217 -23.81 42.59 -72.37
CA CYS A 217 -24.62 41.66 -73.17
C CYS A 217 -25.46 42.35 -74.25
N GLY A 218 -25.48 43.69 -74.29
CA GLY A 218 -26.24 44.46 -75.28
C GLY A 218 -27.76 44.45 -75.11
N ALA A 219 -28.30 43.75 -74.11
CA ALA A 219 -29.74 43.69 -73.86
C ALA A 219 -30.31 45.08 -73.53
N THR A 220 -31.50 45.40 -74.07
CA THR A 220 -32.19 46.65 -73.79
C THR A 220 -32.94 46.56 -72.46
N ILE A 221 -32.63 47.47 -71.54
CA ILE A 221 -33.18 47.51 -70.19
C ILE A 221 -34.07 48.73 -70.02
N ASP A 222 -35.25 48.53 -69.43
CA ASP A 222 -36.12 49.62 -68.99
C ASP A 222 -35.62 50.15 -67.63
N LEU A 223 -35.17 51.41 -67.63
CA LEU A 223 -34.59 52.05 -66.45
C LEU A 223 -35.65 52.33 -65.37
N GLY A 224 -36.91 52.49 -65.76
CA GLY A 224 -38.04 52.66 -64.85
C GLY A 224 -38.35 51.39 -64.04
N LEU A 225 -38.05 50.20 -64.59
CA LEU A 225 -38.30 48.91 -63.94
C LEU A 225 -37.09 48.33 -63.18
N LEU A 226 -35.94 49.02 -63.22
CA LEU A 226 -34.70 48.52 -62.62
C LEU A 226 -34.79 48.48 -61.08
N SER A 227 -34.87 47.30 -60.48
CA SER A 227 -35.00 47.15 -59.02
C SER A 227 -33.68 46.85 -58.29
N ARG A 228 -32.64 46.46 -59.03
CA ARG A 228 -31.29 46.14 -58.53
C ARG A 228 -30.25 46.71 -59.49
N PRO A 229 -29.03 47.01 -59.05
CA PRO A 229 -27.98 47.54 -59.92
C PRO A 229 -27.30 46.44 -60.75
N HIS A 230 -28.05 45.44 -61.20
CA HIS A 230 -27.53 44.30 -61.96
C HIS A 230 -28.38 44.05 -63.19
N CYS A 231 -27.75 43.56 -64.26
CA CYS A 231 -28.44 43.18 -65.46
C CYS A 231 -29.36 41.96 -65.23
N PRO A 232 -30.66 42.02 -65.56
CA PRO A 232 -31.56 40.87 -65.41
C PRO A 232 -31.27 39.71 -66.39
N HIS A 233 -30.37 39.91 -67.36
CA HIS A 233 -30.02 38.90 -68.37
C HIS A 233 -28.66 38.24 -68.16
N CYS A 234 -27.67 39.01 -67.69
CA CYS A 234 -26.29 38.53 -67.54
C CYS A 234 -25.69 38.79 -66.16
N GLU A 235 -26.49 39.33 -65.22
CA GLU A 235 -26.11 39.64 -63.83
C GLU A 235 -24.93 40.61 -63.64
N ALA A 236 -24.42 41.21 -64.71
CA ALA A 236 -23.37 42.22 -64.61
C ALA A 236 -23.83 43.45 -63.82
N THR A 237 -22.99 43.92 -62.90
CA THR A 237 -23.24 45.09 -62.05
C THR A 237 -23.08 46.38 -62.83
N TYR A 238 -24.05 47.28 -62.71
CA TYR A 238 -24.02 48.61 -63.31
C TYR A 238 -23.27 49.59 -62.42
N VAL A 239 -22.28 50.26 -62.99
CA VAL A 239 -21.44 51.24 -62.28
C VAL A 239 -21.71 52.67 -62.71
N ASP A 240 -22.16 52.89 -63.94
CA ASP A 240 -22.45 54.23 -64.46
C ASP A 240 -23.49 54.22 -65.60
N PHE A 241 -24.01 55.40 -65.93
CA PHE A 241 -24.91 55.63 -67.06
C PHE A 241 -24.26 56.57 -68.07
N GLU A 242 -24.09 56.11 -69.30
CA GLU A 242 -23.59 56.92 -70.42
C GLU A 242 -24.74 57.34 -71.36
N PRO A 243 -24.96 58.66 -71.55
CA PRO A 243 -25.98 59.13 -72.46
C PRO A 243 -25.59 58.92 -73.92
N ALA A 244 -26.58 58.82 -74.80
CA ALA A 244 -26.37 58.79 -76.24
C ALA A 244 -25.66 60.08 -76.72
N THR A 245 -24.47 59.95 -77.29
CA THR A 245 -23.73 61.06 -77.89
C THR A 245 -23.86 61.00 -79.43
N GLY A 246 -24.72 61.85 -80.02
CA GLY A 246 -24.92 61.94 -81.47
C GLY A 246 -26.33 61.55 -81.95
N PHE A 247 -26.59 61.63 -83.26
CA PHE A 247 -27.93 61.49 -83.85
C PHE A 247 -28.42 60.03 -84.06
N PHE A 248 -27.56 59.04 -83.82
CA PHE A 248 -27.88 57.61 -83.92
C PHE A 248 -27.37 56.76 -82.74
N ALA A 249 -26.82 57.37 -81.69
CA ALA A 249 -26.32 56.63 -80.53
C ALA A 249 -27.47 56.25 -79.59
N SER A 250 -27.34 55.12 -78.90
CA SER A 250 -28.23 54.69 -77.81
C SER A 250 -27.54 54.88 -76.47
N ALA A 251 -28.32 55.18 -75.41
CA ALA A 251 -27.77 55.25 -74.06
C ALA A 251 -27.31 53.85 -73.59
N THR A 252 -26.25 53.81 -72.79
CA THR A 252 -25.60 52.57 -72.35
C THR A 252 -25.45 52.57 -70.83
N LEU A 253 -25.72 51.43 -70.20
CA LEU A 253 -25.37 51.17 -68.80
C LEU A 253 -23.98 50.54 -68.76
N VAL A 254 -23.02 51.26 -68.20
CA VAL A 254 -21.64 50.77 -68.04
C VAL A 254 -21.64 49.73 -66.94
N THR A 255 -21.02 48.59 -67.23
CA THR A 255 -20.85 47.50 -66.30
C THR A 255 -19.42 47.42 -65.80
N GLY A 256 -19.22 46.93 -64.58
CA GLY A 256 -17.90 46.73 -64.01
C GLY A 256 -17.96 46.25 -62.56
N ASP A 257 -16.81 45.83 -62.05
CA ASP A 257 -16.69 45.42 -60.65
C ASP A 257 -16.61 46.67 -59.77
N ARG A 258 -17.65 46.89 -58.96
CA ARG A 258 -17.58 47.89 -57.90
C ARG A 258 -16.61 47.36 -56.85
N PRO A 259 -15.50 48.06 -56.53
CA PRO A 259 -14.58 47.56 -55.52
C PRO A 259 -15.35 47.39 -54.22
N ALA A 260 -15.34 46.17 -53.67
CA ALA A 260 -15.92 45.92 -52.37
C ALA A 260 -15.31 46.93 -51.40
N LEU A 261 -16.14 47.68 -50.70
CA LEU A 261 -15.71 48.56 -49.63
C LEU A 261 -14.81 47.73 -48.73
N THR A 262 -13.51 48.04 -48.74
CA THR A 262 -12.53 47.38 -47.89
C THR A 262 -12.75 47.90 -46.48
N ASP A 263 -13.76 47.36 -45.80
CA ASP A 263 -13.79 47.34 -44.35
C ASP A 263 -12.57 46.51 -43.95
N GLY A 264 -11.53 47.16 -43.42
CA GLY A 264 -10.22 46.56 -43.17
C GLY A 264 -10.32 45.15 -42.56
N THR A 265 -10.03 44.15 -43.39
CA THR A 265 -9.83 42.77 -42.95
C THR A 265 -8.32 42.53 -42.92
N ASP A 266 -7.77 42.48 -41.71
CA ASP A 266 -6.72 41.49 -41.46
C ASP A 266 -7.23 40.14 -41.99
N ASP A 267 -6.37 39.38 -42.67
CA ASP A 267 -6.59 38.02 -43.21
C ASP A 267 -6.86 36.96 -42.11
N ARG A 268 -7.64 37.28 -41.08
CA ARG A 268 -8.23 36.30 -40.17
C ARG A 268 -9.59 35.92 -40.73
N ALA A 269 -9.81 34.63 -40.93
CA ALA A 269 -11.10 34.08 -41.37
C ALA A 269 -12.22 34.80 -40.62
N ARG A 270 -13.12 35.44 -41.37
CA ARG A 270 -14.26 36.14 -40.77
C ARG A 270 -15.10 35.05 -40.11
N PRO A 271 -15.35 35.13 -38.80
CA PRO A 271 -16.12 34.11 -38.12
C PRO A 271 -17.54 34.15 -38.66
N ASP A 272 -17.93 33.07 -39.32
CA ASP A 272 -19.25 32.90 -39.91
C ASP A 272 -20.25 32.31 -38.89
N ASP A 273 -19.72 31.80 -37.77
CA ASP A 273 -20.51 31.31 -36.65
C ASP A 273 -19.98 31.80 -35.28
N ALA A 274 -20.71 31.45 -34.23
CA ALA A 274 -20.35 31.82 -32.87
C ALA A 274 -19.15 31.01 -32.34
N ALA A 275 -18.87 29.83 -32.90
CA ALA A 275 -17.77 28.98 -32.46
C ALA A 275 -16.43 29.57 -32.90
N ASP A 276 -16.34 30.07 -34.13
CA ASP A 276 -15.14 30.74 -34.68
C ASP A 276 -14.75 32.02 -33.91
N LEU A 277 -15.69 32.65 -33.20
CA LEU A 277 -15.40 33.81 -32.33
C LEU A 277 -14.79 33.42 -30.99
N LEU A 278 -15.06 32.21 -30.53
CA LEU A 278 -14.67 31.71 -29.21
C LEU A 278 -13.43 30.80 -29.29
N ASP A 279 -13.25 30.11 -30.42
CA ASP A 279 -12.05 29.36 -30.77
C ASP A 279 -10.95 30.29 -31.31
N VAL A 280 -10.49 31.23 -30.49
CA VAL A 280 -9.21 31.92 -30.73
C VAL A 280 -8.11 31.01 -30.19
N ASP A 281 -7.49 30.28 -31.10
CA ASP A 281 -6.41 29.31 -30.93
C ASP A 281 -5.52 29.55 -29.69
N THR A 282 -5.70 28.72 -28.66
CA THR A 282 -4.65 28.43 -27.68
C THR A 282 -3.63 27.49 -28.31
N GLU A 283 -2.91 27.94 -29.34
CA GLU A 283 -1.64 27.34 -29.74
C GLU A 283 -0.56 27.70 -28.71
N THR A 284 -0.68 27.12 -27.51
CA THR A 284 0.44 27.02 -26.58
C THR A 284 1.40 25.97 -27.13
N ASP A 285 2.46 26.47 -27.77
CA ASP A 285 3.69 25.77 -28.15
C ASP A 285 4.20 24.90 -26.98
N GLY A 286 3.79 23.63 -26.99
CA GLY A 286 4.26 22.59 -26.09
C GLY A 286 5.64 22.13 -26.52
N GLY A 287 6.66 22.91 -26.19
CA GLY A 287 8.06 22.55 -26.35
C GLY A 287 8.36 21.21 -25.66
N ALA A 288 8.59 20.18 -26.48
CA ALA A 288 9.04 18.87 -26.04
C ALA A 288 10.42 18.99 -25.37
N GLY A 289 10.44 18.97 -24.04
CA GLY A 289 11.64 18.79 -23.25
C GLY A 289 12.11 17.35 -23.33
N ASP A 290 13.16 17.12 -24.12
CA ASP A 290 13.98 15.90 -24.11
C ASP A 290 14.66 15.75 -22.74
N GLY A 291 14.05 14.96 -21.86
CA GLY A 291 14.59 14.58 -20.56
C GLY A 291 15.44 13.30 -20.69
N GLY A 292 16.75 13.48 -20.67
CA GLY A 292 17.75 12.41 -20.78
C GLY A 292 17.60 11.29 -19.76
N ALA A 293 17.72 10.06 -20.25
CA ALA A 293 17.88 8.86 -19.46
C ALA A 293 19.31 8.78 -18.88
N GLY A 294 19.45 9.06 -17.58
CA GLY A 294 20.60 8.65 -16.78
C GLY A 294 20.28 7.36 -16.02
N GLY A 295 20.84 6.24 -16.48
CA GLY A 295 20.75 4.94 -15.82
C GLY A 295 21.98 4.64 -14.96
N VAL A 296 21.68 4.21 -13.73
CA VAL A 296 22.45 3.40 -12.74
C VAL A 296 23.84 3.85 -12.29
#